data_AF-A0ABD0KH64-F1
#
_entry.id   AF-A0ABD0KH64-F1
#
_cell.length_a   1.000
_cell.length_b   1.000
_cell.length_c   1.000
_cell.angle_alpha   90.00
_cell.angle_beta   90.00
_cell.angle_gamma   90.00
#
_symmetry.space_group_name_H-M   'P 1'
#
loop_
_entity.id
_entity.type
_entity.pdbx_description
1 polymer ?
#
loop_
_entity_poly.entity_id
_entity_poly.type
_entity_poly.pdbx_seq_one_letter_code
_entity_poly.pdbx_strand_id
1 'polypeptide(L)'
;MPCTSSDQCPMKHSACINDRCICNPGYFYSETNGGCITDCKKPGSDYVEYPQSKLVGHTSLTFYPLGTEPEDCFNKLLEYGSRFVSFDYRFGLKACMLQEVTALMVDPADYEIITATNYVWSHFQRTCA
;
A
#
# COMPACT_ATOMS: atom_id res chain seq x y z
N MET A 1 13.45 9.47 7.20
CA MET A 1 14.65 9.04 7.94
C MET A 1 15.20 7.81 7.24
N PRO A 2 16.47 7.82 6.78
CA PRO A 2 17.06 6.64 6.16
C PRO A 2 17.25 5.53 7.20
N CYS A 3 17.10 4.29 6.79
CA CYS A 3 17.33 3.12 7.64
C CYS A 3 17.96 1.98 6.83
N THR A 4 18.56 1.00 7.51
CA THR A 4 19.05 -0.25 6.92
C THR A 4 18.46 -1.51 7.57
N SER A 5 17.80 -1.34 8.72
CA SER A 5 17.10 -2.41 9.45
C SER A 5 15.88 -1.83 10.15
N SER A 6 14.82 -2.63 10.29
CA SER A 6 13.57 -2.24 10.96
C SER A 6 13.76 -1.80 12.41
N ASP A 7 14.79 -2.28 13.11
CA ASP A 7 15.08 -1.89 14.51
C ASP A 7 15.49 -0.42 14.65
N GLN A 8 15.91 0.22 13.56
CA GLN A 8 16.26 1.64 13.54
C GLN A 8 15.02 2.55 13.49
N CYS A 9 13.84 1.99 13.21
CA CYS A 9 12.62 2.76 13.06
C CYS A 9 11.94 2.97 14.43
N PRO A 10 11.83 4.22 14.91
CA PRO A 10 11.39 4.52 16.27
C PRO A 10 9.88 4.33 16.47
N MET A 11 9.11 4.29 15.37
CA MET A 11 7.67 4.15 15.42
C MET A 11 7.29 2.68 15.65
N LYS A 12 6.37 2.43 16.57
CA LYS A 12 5.78 1.09 16.73
C LYS A 12 5.07 0.70 15.42
N HIS A 13 5.18 -0.58 15.04
CA HIS A 13 4.60 -1.11 13.80
C HIS A 13 5.15 -0.45 12.53
N SER A 14 6.41 -0.01 12.56
CA SER A 14 7.14 0.44 11.38
C SER A 14 8.24 -0.54 11.01
N ALA A 15 8.61 -0.55 9.75
CA ALA A 15 9.69 -1.35 9.20
C ALA A 15 10.55 -0.49 8.27
N CYS A 16 11.78 -0.94 8.07
CA CYS A 16 12.68 -0.36 7.09
C CYS A 16 12.42 -0.99 5.73
N ILE A 17 11.85 -0.23 4.79
CA ILE A 17 11.52 -0.68 3.44
C ILE A 17 12.06 0.37 2.46
N ASN A 18 12.82 -0.05 1.45
CA ASN A 18 13.53 0.84 0.51
C ASN A 18 14.27 1.98 1.24
N ASP A 19 15.05 1.61 2.25
CA ASP A 19 15.84 2.52 3.08
C ASP A 19 15.03 3.60 3.80
N ARG A 20 13.72 3.42 3.98
CA ARG A 20 12.84 4.36 4.68
C ARG A 20 12.04 3.66 5.77
N CYS A 21 11.94 4.30 6.92
CA CYS A 21 11.02 3.88 7.96
C CYS A 21 9.60 4.23 7.55
N ILE A 22 8.83 3.21 7.20
CA ILE A 22 7.41 3.31 6.86
C ILE A 22 6.60 2.38 7.77
N CYS A 23 5.29 2.59 7.84
CA CYS A 23 4.43 1.68 8.58
C CYS A 23 4.45 0.28 7.96
N ASN A 24 4.25 -0.74 8.77
CA ASN A 24 4.07 -2.10 8.26
C ASN A 24 2.84 -2.16 7.34
N PRO A 25 2.84 -3.04 6.33
CA PRO A 25 1.67 -3.28 5.51
C PRO A 25 0.42 -3.47 6.39
N GLY A 26 -0.65 -2.75 6.08
CA GLY A 26 -1.88 -2.78 6.85
C GLY A 26 -2.07 -1.66 7.86
N TYR A 27 -0.98 -1.03 8.33
CA TYR A 27 -1.03 0.12 9.24
C TYR A 27 -0.97 1.43 8.45
N PHE A 28 -1.83 2.38 8.78
CA PHE A 28 -1.84 3.71 8.18
C PHE A 28 -0.88 4.62 8.93
N TYR A 29 -0.04 5.35 8.19
CA TYR A 29 0.70 6.46 8.77
C TYR A 29 -0.25 7.64 9.00
N SER A 30 -0.31 8.14 10.24
CA SER A 30 -1.08 9.34 10.61
C SER A 30 -0.13 10.43 11.06
N GLU A 31 -0.11 11.55 10.36
CA GLU A 31 0.64 12.75 10.78
C GLU A 31 0.08 13.31 12.09
N THR A 32 -1.25 13.31 12.26
CA THR A 32 -1.93 13.79 13.46
C THR A 32 -1.52 13.03 14.72
N ASN A 33 -1.43 11.71 14.62
CA ASN A 33 -1.05 10.85 15.75
C ASN A 33 0.47 10.62 15.84
N GLY A 34 1.24 11.08 14.84
CA GLY A 34 2.68 10.92 14.77
C GLY A 34 3.15 9.47 14.68
N GLY A 35 2.40 8.60 14.01
CA GLY A 35 2.74 7.17 13.97
C GLY A 35 1.79 6.27 13.18
N CYS A 36 2.00 4.97 13.33
CA CYS A 36 1.27 3.92 12.63
C CYS A 36 0.02 3.49 13.40
N ILE A 37 -1.15 3.60 12.77
CA ILE A 37 -2.45 3.30 13.37
C ILE A 37 -3.24 2.31 12.52
N THR A 38 -4.20 1.62 13.13
CA THR A 38 -5.08 0.66 12.43
C THR A 38 -6.45 1.26 12.11
N ASP A 39 -6.98 2.10 13.00
CA ASP A 39 -8.30 2.71 12.85
C ASP A 39 -8.20 4.09 12.19
N CYS A 40 -8.03 4.09 10.86
CA CYS A 40 -8.04 5.31 10.07
C CYS A 40 -9.47 5.74 9.72
N LYS A 41 -9.94 6.84 10.30
CA LYS A 41 -11.29 7.39 10.01
C LYS A 41 -11.37 8.06 8.65
N LYS A 42 -10.28 8.67 8.21
CA LYS A 42 -10.21 9.43 6.97
C LYS A 42 -8.93 9.08 6.22
N PRO A 43 -9.03 8.28 5.14
CA PRO A 43 -7.87 7.99 4.31
C PRO A 43 -7.29 9.28 3.72
N GLY A 44 -5.97 9.40 3.79
CA GLY A 44 -5.21 10.56 3.33
C GLY A 44 -5.09 10.66 1.82
N SER A 45 -4.52 11.76 1.35
CA SER A 45 -4.23 12.03 -0.06
C SER A 45 -2.79 11.68 -0.45
N ASP A 46 -2.15 10.80 0.31
CA ASP A 46 -0.82 10.26 0.03
C ASP A 46 -0.84 8.74 0.21
N TYR A 47 0.21 8.05 -0.25
CA TYR A 47 0.33 6.60 -0.17
C TYR A 47 1.75 6.15 0.17
N VAL A 48 1.82 4.88 0.58
CA VAL A 48 3.05 4.17 0.89
C VAL A 48 3.15 2.96 -0.03
N GLU A 49 4.32 2.77 -0.65
CA GLU A 49 4.62 1.62 -1.50
C GLU A 49 5.24 0.47 -0.69
N TYR A 50 4.77 -0.74 -0.97
CA TYR A 50 5.33 -2.00 -0.52
C TYR A 50 5.75 -2.81 -1.75
N PRO A 51 7.05 -2.76 -2.11
CA PRO A 51 7.56 -3.43 -3.30
C PRO A 51 7.38 -4.93 -3.22
N GLN A 52 7.28 -5.58 -4.39
CA GLN A 52 7.23 -7.04 -4.51
C GLN A 52 6.13 -7.66 -3.65
N SER A 53 4.97 -7.02 -3.58
CA SER A 53 3.85 -7.52 -2.81
C SER A 53 2.52 -7.20 -3.48
N LYS A 54 1.47 -7.93 -3.08
CA LYS A 54 0.08 -7.72 -3.54
C LYS A 54 -0.92 -8.35 -2.57
N LEU A 55 -2.19 -8.01 -2.72
CA LEU A 55 -3.31 -8.72 -2.10
C LEU A 55 -4.01 -9.65 -3.09
N VAL A 56 -4.24 -10.89 -2.67
CA VAL A 56 -4.89 -11.93 -3.48
C VAL A 56 -6.38 -12.01 -3.12
N GLY A 57 -7.26 -11.96 -4.13
CA GLY A 57 -8.69 -12.19 -3.93
C GLY A 57 -9.50 -10.99 -3.40
N HIS A 58 -8.87 -9.87 -3.09
CA HIS A 58 -9.51 -8.69 -2.48
C HIS A 58 -9.67 -7.49 -3.42
N THR A 59 -9.53 -7.69 -4.72
CA THR A 59 -9.71 -6.63 -5.73
C THR A 59 -11.19 -6.34 -5.95
N SER A 60 -11.65 -5.11 -5.67
CA SER A 60 -13.01 -4.70 -6.02
C SER A 60 -13.10 -4.12 -7.43
N LEU A 61 -12.06 -3.40 -7.89
CA LEU A 61 -12.02 -2.80 -9.23
C LEU A 61 -10.67 -3.03 -9.89
N THR A 62 -10.69 -3.38 -11.17
CA THR A 62 -9.49 -3.54 -12.00
C THR A 62 -9.52 -2.58 -13.16
N PHE A 63 -8.40 -1.89 -13.38
CA PHE A 63 -8.20 -1.02 -14.53
C PHE A 63 -6.97 -1.49 -15.31
N TYR A 64 -7.19 -1.81 -16.59
CA TYR A 64 -6.12 -2.20 -17.50
C TYR A 64 -6.50 -1.87 -18.96
N PRO A 65 -5.58 -1.32 -19.75
CA PRO A 65 -4.38 -0.61 -19.30
C PRO A 65 -4.80 0.74 -18.68
N LEU A 66 -4.25 1.10 -17.53
CA LEU A 66 -4.48 2.42 -16.93
C LEU A 66 -3.14 3.06 -16.63
N GLY A 67 -2.92 4.23 -17.23
CA GLY A 67 -1.71 5.00 -16.97
C GLY A 67 -0.43 4.30 -17.37
N THR A 68 0.70 4.97 -17.17
CA THR A 68 2.01 4.25 -17.15
C THR A 68 2.54 4.09 -15.75
N GLU A 69 1.97 4.82 -14.77
CA GLU A 69 2.54 4.96 -13.43
C GLU A 69 1.52 4.66 -12.32
N PRO A 70 1.97 4.28 -11.12
CA PRO A 70 1.12 4.10 -9.93
C PRO A 70 0.27 5.33 -9.57
N GLU A 71 0.74 6.54 -9.91
CA GLU A 71 0.01 7.79 -9.66
C GLU A 71 -1.35 7.81 -10.36
N ASP A 72 -1.48 7.22 -11.54
CA ASP A 72 -2.75 7.13 -12.27
C ASP A 72 -3.74 6.22 -11.52
N CYS A 73 -3.26 5.11 -10.95
CA CYS A 73 -4.07 4.26 -10.07
C CYS A 73 -4.54 5.03 -8.83
N PHE A 74 -3.64 5.81 -8.23
CA PHE A 74 -3.93 6.57 -7.04
C PHE A 74 -4.96 7.67 -7.31
N ASN A 75 -4.85 8.39 -8.43
CA ASN A 75 -5.85 9.38 -8.86
C ASN A 75 -7.22 8.73 -9.05
N LYS A 76 -7.30 7.55 -9.68
CA LYS A 76 -8.56 6.80 -9.76
C LYS A 76 -9.07 6.39 -8.39
N LEU A 77 -8.20 5.92 -7.52
CA LEU A 77 -8.57 5.59 -6.15
C LEU A 77 -9.25 6.79 -5.46
N LEU A 78 -8.68 7.99 -5.60
CA LEU A 78 -9.25 9.23 -5.04
C LEU A 78 -10.61 9.59 -5.66
N GLU A 79 -10.80 9.38 -6.96
CA GLU A 79 -12.08 9.61 -7.66
C GLU A 79 -13.21 8.70 -7.12
N TYR A 80 -12.91 7.44 -6.79
CA TYR A 80 -13.91 6.50 -6.28
C TYR A 80 -14.20 6.64 -4.77
N GLY A 81 -13.52 7.55 -4.09
CA GLY A 81 -13.84 7.98 -2.73
C GLY A 81 -13.12 7.23 -1.61
N SER A 82 -13.58 7.45 -0.38
CA SER A 82 -12.89 7.01 0.85
C SER A 82 -13.02 5.52 1.17
N ARG A 83 -13.85 4.76 0.45
CA ARG A 83 -13.97 3.31 0.67
C ARG A 83 -12.72 2.56 0.24
N PHE A 84 -12.03 3.07 -0.78
CA PHE A 84 -10.78 2.48 -1.26
C PHE A 84 -9.62 3.01 -0.42
N VAL A 85 -8.82 2.08 0.09
CA VAL A 85 -7.73 2.37 1.03
C VAL A 85 -6.39 1.84 0.56
N SER A 86 -6.38 0.97 -0.43
CA SER A 86 -5.16 0.43 -1.03
C SER A 86 -5.39 0.05 -2.50
N PHE A 87 -4.30 -0.18 -3.22
CA PHE A 87 -4.31 -0.75 -4.56
C PHE A 87 -3.04 -1.55 -4.82
N ASP A 88 -3.13 -2.57 -5.68
CA ASP A 88 -1.95 -3.18 -6.28
C ASP A 88 -1.69 -2.60 -7.67
N TYR A 89 -0.42 -2.48 -8.02
CA TYR A 89 0.00 -2.16 -9.38
C TYR A 89 0.88 -3.26 -9.95
N ARG A 90 0.58 -3.68 -11.17
CA ARG A 90 1.40 -4.63 -11.92
C ARG A 90 2.12 -3.91 -13.07
N PHE A 91 3.39 -3.58 -12.87
CA PHE A 91 4.18 -2.74 -13.78
C PHE A 91 4.23 -3.29 -15.21
N GLY A 92 4.45 -4.60 -15.39
CA GLY A 92 4.56 -5.20 -16.72
C GLY A 92 3.26 -5.13 -17.55
N LEU A 93 2.12 -4.99 -16.89
CA LEU A 93 0.82 -4.83 -17.55
C LEU A 93 0.28 -3.40 -17.43
N LYS A 94 0.82 -2.53 -16.58
CA LYS A 94 0.19 -1.24 -16.27
C LYS A 94 -1.27 -1.43 -15.84
N ALA A 95 -1.46 -2.38 -14.92
CA ALA A 95 -2.76 -2.75 -14.39
C ALA A 95 -2.86 -2.27 -12.94
N CYS A 96 -4.00 -1.66 -12.60
CA CYS A 96 -4.34 -1.22 -11.25
C CYS A 96 -5.45 -2.11 -10.69
N MET A 97 -5.32 -2.52 -9.43
CA MET A 97 -6.31 -3.33 -8.72
C MET A 97 -6.66 -2.62 -7.42
N LEU A 98 -7.78 -1.89 -7.36
CA LEU A 98 -8.20 -1.15 -6.18
C LEU A 98 -8.84 -2.07 -5.15
N GLN A 99 -8.55 -1.84 -3.87
CA GLN A 99 -9.07 -2.61 -2.75
C GLN A 99 -9.67 -1.72 -1.64
N GLU A 100 -10.72 -2.25 -1.00
CA GLU A 100 -11.40 -1.64 0.16
C GLU A 100 -10.82 -2.12 1.50
N VAL A 101 -9.73 -2.88 1.45
CA VAL A 101 -9.07 -3.50 2.61
C VAL A 101 -7.58 -3.17 2.63
N THR A 102 -6.93 -3.42 3.76
CA THR A 102 -5.47 -3.38 3.88
C THR A 102 -4.92 -4.76 4.23
N ALA A 103 -3.59 -4.93 4.18
CA ALA A 103 -2.93 -6.20 4.51
C ALA A 103 -3.22 -6.72 5.93
N LEU A 104 -3.59 -5.84 6.88
CA LEU A 104 -3.94 -6.23 8.25
C LEU A 104 -5.40 -6.70 8.38
N MET A 105 -6.25 -6.38 7.40
CA MET A 105 -7.70 -6.68 7.44
C MET A 105 -8.05 -8.03 6.80
N VAL A 106 -7.07 -8.68 6.14
CA VAL A 106 -7.26 -9.92 5.39
C VAL A 106 -6.55 -11.09 6.08
N ASP A 107 -6.75 -12.31 5.59
CA ASP A 107 -5.94 -13.44 6.04
C ASP A 107 -4.46 -13.18 5.67
N PRO A 108 -3.49 -13.44 6.57
CA PRO A 108 -2.07 -13.26 6.25
C PRO A 108 -1.62 -14.01 4.98
N ALA A 109 -2.27 -15.11 4.61
CA ALA A 109 -1.98 -15.84 3.39
C ALA A 109 -2.40 -15.09 2.11
N ASP A 110 -3.32 -14.13 2.22
CA ASP A 110 -3.79 -13.32 1.09
C ASP A 110 -2.86 -12.14 0.78
N TYR A 111 -1.96 -11.78 1.71
CA TYR A 111 -0.89 -10.80 1.44
C TYR A 111 0.37 -11.53 0.98
N GLU A 112 0.58 -11.55 -0.34
CA GLU A 112 1.64 -12.32 -0.97
C GLU A 112 2.90 -11.47 -1.18
N ILE A 113 4.05 -11.97 -0.73
CA ILE A 113 5.37 -11.44 -1.12
C ILE A 113 5.83 -12.15 -2.40
N ILE A 114 6.02 -11.39 -3.46
CA ILE A 114 6.34 -11.88 -4.80
C ILE A 114 7.85 -12.02 -4.95
N THR A 115 8.30 -13.26 -5.01
CA THR A 115 9.73 -13.59 -5.21
C THR A 115 10.12 -13.72 -6.69
N ALA A 116 9.14 -13.77 -7.58
CA ALA A 116 9.36 -13.96 -9.01
C ALA A 116 9.85 -12.67 -9.69
N THR A 117 11.03 -12.72 -10.31
CA THR A 117 11.69 -11.55 -10.92
C THR A 117 11.01 -11.05 -12.20
N ASN A 118 10.21 -11.88 -12.85
CA ASN A 118 9.45 -11.54 -14.07
C ASN A 118 8.10 -10.87 -13.78
N TYR A 119 7.69 -10.79 -12.52
CA TYR A 119 6.44 -10.15 -12.10
C TYR A 119 6.74 -9.02 -11.12
N VAL A 120 6.89 -7.80 -11.63
CA VAL A 120 7.01 -6.64 -10.76
C VAL A 120 5.61 -6.19 -10.38
N TRP A 121 5.27 -6.43 -9.12
CA TRP A 121 4.10 -5.85 -8.46
C TRP A 121 4.56 -5.02 -7.28
N SER A 122 3.76 -4.02 -6.95
CA SER A 122 3.83 -3.33 -5.66
C SER A 122 2.42 -3.16 -5.12
N HIS A 123 2.28 -3.35 -3.81
CA HIS A 123 1.09 -2.98 -3.06
C HIS A 123 1.26 -1.54 -2.60
N PHE A 124 0.20 -0.74 -2.70
CA PHE A 124 0.18 0.65 -2.28
C PHE A 124 -0.97 0.87 -1.31
N GLN A 125 -0.70 1.55 -0.21
CA GLN A 125 -1.73 1.84 0.79
C GLN A 125 -1.75 3.33 1.11
N ARG A 126 -2.93 3.88 1.30
CA ARG A 126 -3.09 5.28 1.70
C ARG A 126 -2.48 5.55 3.07
N THR A 127 -2.12 6.80 3.31
CA THR A 127 -1.91 7.36 4.64
C THR A 127 -3.25 7.66 5.32
N CYS A 128 -3.23 8.19 6.55
CA CYS A 128 -4.39 8.69 7.27
C CYS A 128 -4.25 10.20 7.50
N ALA A 129 -5.36 10.93 7.31
CA ALA A 129 -5.44 12.39 7.47
C ALA A 129 -6.19 12.82 8.73
#